data_AF-A0A8D8HG13-F1
#
_entry.id   AF-A0A8D8HG13-F1
#
_cell.length_a   1.000
_cell.length_b   1.000
_cell.length_c   1.000
_cell.angle_alpha   90.00
_cell.angle_beta   90.00
_cell.angle_gamma   90.00
#
_symmetry.space_group_name_H-M   'P 1'
#
loop_
_entity.id
_entity.type
_entity.pdbx_description
1 polymer ?
#
loop_
_entity_poly.entity_id
_entity_poly.type
_entity_poly.pdbx_seq_one_letter_code
_entity_poly.pdbx_strand_id
1 'polypeptide(L)'
;GLVAPTKSAKDLLWTAPEALRAAKGYPRCGTQAADVYSFGIIMQEVVVRGEPFCMLSLAPEEIITKIKKPPPLIRPSVSKGAAPPEAINIMRQCWAESPEMRPDFVTICERFKQLNHGRKVNFVDTMFQMLEKYSNNLEELIRERTEQLDVERKKTEQLLNRMLPSSVADRLKLGLAVEPEEFAEVTIYFSDIVGFTTIAAHCTPVQVVDLLNDLYTCFDATINA
;
A
#
# COMPACT_ATOMS: atom_id res chain seq x y z
N GLY A 1 6.46 -10.43 -32.39
CA GLY A 1 6.93 -11.33 -31.31
C GLY A 1 7.07 -10.51 -30.05
N LEU A 2 6.27 -10.81 -29.03
CA LEU A 2 6.33 -10.10 -27.75
C LEU A 2 7.62 -10.52 -27.04
N VAL A 3 8.55 -9.58 -26.86
CA VAL A 3 9.71 -9.76 -25.99
C VAL A 3 9.15 -9.89 -24.58
N ALA A 4 9.44 -11.02 -23.91
CA ALA A 4 9.00 -11.20 -22.53
C ALA A 4 9.53 -10.03 -21.68
N PRO A 5 8.70 -9.44 -20.81
CA PRO A 5 9.12 -8.33 -19.97
C PRO A 5 10.36 -8.75 -19.16
N THR A 6 11.40 -7.91 -19.19
CA THR A 6 12.61 -8.13 -18.40
C THR A 6 12.24 -8.07 -16.92
N LYS A 7 12.38 -9.19 -16.21
CA LYS A 7 12.14 -9.25 -14.75
C LYS A 7 13.03 -8.24 -14.03
N SER A 8 12.45 -7.47 -13.12
CA SER A 8 13.19 -6.58 -12.22
C SER A 8 13.95 -7.38 -11.16
N ALA A 9 14.88 -6.75 -10.43
CA ALA A 9 15.56 -7.42 -9.31
C ALA A 9 14.58 -7.84 -8.20
N LYS A 10 13.49 -7.07 -7.99
CA LYS A 10 12.42 -7.41 -7.05
C LYS A 10 11.73 -8.72 -7.45
N ASP A 11 11.39 -8.88 -8.72
CA ASP A 11 10.72 -10.10 -9.24
C ASP A 11 11.60 -11.36 -9.11
N LEU A 12 12.90 -11.18 -8.86
CA LEU A 12 13.88 -12.25 -8.79
C LEU A 12 14.22 -12.70 -7.37
N LEU A 13 13.68 -12.06 -6.32
CA LEU A 13 14.04 -12.35 -4.92
C LEU A 13 13.73 -13.79 -4.49
N TRP A 14 12.74 -14.43 -5.10
CA TRP A 14 12.40 -15.84 -4.89
C TRP A 14 13.22 -16.82 -5.75
N THR A 15 13.99 -16.31 -6.71
CA THR A 15 14.65 -17.15 -7.71
C THR A 15 15.89 -17.81 -7.11
N ALA A 16 15.98 -19.13 -7.26
CA ALA A 16 17.08 -19.92 -6.73
C ALA A 16 18.46 -19.49 -7.32
N PRO A 17 19.57 -19.62 -6.57
CA PRO A 17 20.89 -19.17 -7.00
C PRO A 17 21.35 -19.77 -8.34
N GLU A 18 21.08 -21.07 -8.56
CA GLU A 18 21.43 -21.76 -9.79
C GLU A 18 20.66 -21.23 -11.00
N ALA A 19 19.38 -20.87 -10.82
CA ALA A 19 18.55 -20.28 -11.87
C ALA A 19 19.02 -18.85 -12.20
N LEU A 20 19.42 -18.09 -11.17
CA LEU A 20 19.99 -16.74 -11.33
C LEU A 20 21.34 -16.74 -12.06
N ARG A 21 22.16 -17.77 -11.86
CA ARG A 21 23.49 -17.92 -12.50
C ARG A 21 23.40 -18.47 -13.91
N ALA A 22 22.52 -19.43 -14.16
CA ALA A 22 22.45 -20.17 -15.41
C ALA A 22 21.41 -19.63 -16.40
N ALA A 23 21.21 -18.31 -16.49
CA ALA A 23 20.12 -17.67 -17.25
C ALA A 23 19.93 -18.16 -18.72
N LYS A 24 20.96 -18.69 -19.38
CA LYS A 24 20.87 -19.27 -20.75
C LYS A 24 20.82 -20.81 -20.80
N GLY A 25 21.25 -21.50 -19.74
CA GLY A 25 21.36 -22.97 -19.69
C GLY A 25 20.42 -23.64 -18.68
N TYR A 26 19.66 -22.84 -17.92
CA TYR A 26 18.70 -23.34 -16.94
C TYR A 26 17.44 -23.86 -17.63
N PRO A 27 16.85 -24.99 -17.18
CA PRO A 27 15.65 -25.55 -17.77
C PRO A 27 14.51 -24.52 -17.82
N ARG A 28 13.87 -24.37 -18.99
CA ARG A 28 12.76 -23.42 -19.15
C ARG A 28 11.56 -23.75 -18.27
N CYS A 29 11.38 -25.02 -17.92
CA CYS A 29 10.33 -25.49 -17.01
C CYS A 29 10.70 -25.35 -15.53
N GLY A 30 11.90 -24.88 -15.19
CA GLY A 30 12.38 -24.86 -13.81
C GLY A 30 12.84 -26.23 -13.31
N THR A 31 13.16 -26.32 -12.02
CA THR A 31 13.47 -27.57 -11.33
C THR A 31 12.73 -27.61 -10.00
N GLN A 32 12.36 -28.81 -9.55
CA GLN A 32 11.72 -29.00 -8.25
C GLN A 32 12.56 -28.40 -7.11
N ALA A 33 13.89 -28.50 -7.18
CA ALA A 33 14.78 -27.91 -6.18
C ALA A 33 14.71 -26.37 -6.14
N ALA A 34 14.45 -25.70 -7.26
CA ALA A 34 14.25 -24.26 -7.29
C ALA A 34 12.86 -23.85 -6.78
N ASP A 35 11.84 -24.68 -7.01
CA ASP A 35 10.53 -24.49 -6.39
C ASP A 35 10.62 -24.62 -4.86
N VAL A 36 11.41 -25.59 -4.36
CA VAL A 36 11.68 -25.74 -2.93
C VAL A 36 12.40 -24.52 -2.36
N TYR A 37 13.37 -23.95 -3.08
CA TYR A 37 14.01 -22.69 -2.67
C TYR A 37 12.98 -21.56 -2.53
N SER A 38 12.16 -21.38 -3.57
CA SER A 38 11.12 -20.35 -3.61
C SER A 38 10.12 -20.52 -2.46
N PHE A 39 9.72 -21.76 -2.18
CA PHE A 39 8.88 -22.12 -1.05
C PHE A 39 9.50 -21.71 0.30
N GLY A 40 10.80 -21.91 0.48
CA GLY A 40 11.53 -21.44 1.66
C GLY A 40 11.40 -19.92 1.84
N ILE A 41 11.63 -19.14 0.78
CA ILE A 41 11.50 -17.67 0.81
C ILE A 41 10.06 -17.26 1.19
N ILE A 42 9.05 -17.91 0.59
CA ILE A 42 7.64 -17.68 0.91
C ILE A 42 7.35 -17.97 2.38
N MET A 43 7.89 -19.07 2.93
CA MET A 43 7.73 -19.34 4.36
C MET A 43 8.32 -18.24 5.25
N GLN A 44 9.45 -17.64 4.86
CA GLN A 44 9.99 -16.49 5.60
C GLN A 44 9.06 -15.29 5.54
N GLU A 45 8.52 -14.97 4.37
CA GLU A 45 7.59 -13.84 4.21
C GLU A 45 6.36 -14.01 5.09
N VAL A 46 5.78 -15.22 5.11
CA VAL A 46 4.60 -15.49 5.92
C VAL A 46 4.92 -15.41 7.41
N VAL A 47 6.07 -15.94 7.85
CA VAL A 47 6.44 -15.92 9.27
C VAL A 47 6.80 -14.51 9.75
N VAL A 48 7.49 -13.71 8.93
CA VAL A 48 7.93 -12.35 9.29
C VAL A 48 6.88 -11.29 8.97
N ARG A 49 5.90 -11.61 8.11
CA ARG A 49 4.89 -10.68 7.59
C ARG A 49 5.53 -9.44 6.95
N GLY A 50 6.53 -9.67 6.12
CA GLY A 50 7.29 -8.63 5.42
C GLY A 50 7.91 -9.15 4.13
N GLU A 51 8.57 -8.25 3.39
CA GLU A 51 9.20 -8.58 2.11
C GLU A 51 10.30 -9.65 2.24
N PRO A 52 10.61 -10.40 1.16
CA PRO A 52 11.75 -11.29 1.13
C PRO A 52 13.03 -10.56 1.55
N PHE A 53 13.84 -11.18 2.41
CA PHE A 53 15.12 -10.60 2.88
C PHE A 53 14.99 -9.25 3.63
N CYS A 54 13.80 -8.88 4.12
CA CYS A 54 13.56 -7.60 4.79
C CYS A 54 14.46 -7.31 6.01
N MET A 55 15.10 -8.34 6.58
CA MET A 55 16.01 -8.23 7.72
C MET A 55 17.44 -7.77 7.36
N LEU A 56 17.81 -7.71 6.07
CA LEU A 56 19.16 -7.35 5.65
C LEU A 56 19.35 -5.85 5.37
N SER A 57 18.27 -5.07 5.27
CA SER A 57 18.31 -3.63 4.92
C SER A 57 19.13 -3.35 3.64
N LEU A 58 18.97 -4.18 2.61
CA LEU A 58 19.67 -4.06 1.33
C LEU A 58 18.67 -3.82 0.20
N ALA A 59 19.10 -3.14 -0.85
CA ALA A 59 18.33 -3.03 -2.09
C ALA A 59 18.21 -4.40 -2.79
N PRO A 60 17.11 -4.67 -3.54
CA PRO A 60 16.91 -5.91 -4.28
C PRO A 60 18.08 -6.26 -5.21
N GLU A 61 18.66 -5.26 -5.88
CA GLU A 61 19.80 -5.42 -6.79
C GLU A 61 21.04 -5.95 -6.07
N GLU A 62 21.30 -5.46 -4.86
CA GLU A 62 22.39 -5.91 -4.02
C GLU A 62 22.16 -7.33 -3.51
N ILE A 63 20.92 -7.65 -3.12
CA ILE A 63 20.53 -9.00 -2.68
C ILE A 63 20.77 -9.99 -3.82
N ILE A 64 20.23 -9.73 -5.02
CA ILE A 64 20.41 -10.60 -6.19
C ILE A 64 21.89 -10.76 -6.53
N THR A 65 22.67 -9.68 -6.44
CA THR A 65 24.12 -9.73 -6.70
C THR A 65 24.85 -10.63 -5.70
N LYS A 66 24.54 -10.52 -4.41
CA LYS A 66 25.13 -11.34 -3.35
C LYS A 66 24.68 -12.81 -3.43
N ILE A 67 23.43 -13.09 -3.81
CA ILE A 67 22.95 -14.47 -4.05
C ILE A 67 23.70 -15.09 -5.25
N LYS A 68 23.88 -14.33 -6.34
CA LYS A 68 24.59 -14.81 -7.53
C LYS A 68 26.06 -15.12 -7.26
N LYS A 69 26.73 -14.37 -6.39
CA LYS A 69 28.19 -14.45 -6.18
C LYS A 69 28.55 -14.40 -4.68
N PRO A 70 28.44 -15.52 -3.93
CA PRO A 70 29.01 -15.60 -2.59
C PRO A 70 30.56 -15.57 -2.66
N PRO A 71 31.29 -15.09 -1.63
CA PRO A 71 30.85 -14.67 -0.30
C PRO A 71 30.52 -13.15 -0.14
N PRO A 72 29.77 -12.75 0.92
CA PRO A 72 29.17 -13.61 1.93
C PRO A 72 27.93 -14.35 1.40
N LEU A 73 27.70 -15.56 1.90
CA LEU A 73 26.47 -16.29 1.62
C LEU A 73 25.33 -15.61 2.39
N ILE A 74 24.41 -14.99 1.67
CA ILE A 74 23.23 -14.35 2.28
C ILE A 74 22.01 -15.25 2.16
N ARG A 75 21.22 -15.31 3.23
CA ARG A 75 19.92 -16.00 3.29
C ARG A 75 18.96 -15.20 4.16
N PRO A 76 17.64 -15.38 3.99
CA PRO A 76 16.70 -14.82 4.93
C PRO A 76 16.95 -15.38 6.32
N SER A 77 16.69 -14.56 7.34
CA SER A 77 16.72 -15.00 8.73
C SER A 77 15.41 -14.67 9.42
N VAL A 78 15.00 -15.58 10.31
CA VAL A 78 13.77 -15.48 11.09
C VAL A 78 14.14 -15.64 12.56
N SER A 79 13.48 -14.87 13.44
CA SER A 79 13.74 -14.92 14.87
C SER A 79 13.33 -16.28 15.45
N LYS A 80 14.06 -16.75 16.47
CA LYS A 80 13.85 -18.09 17.05
C LYS A 80 12.45 -18.30 17.65
N GLY A 81 11.75 -17.22 17.98
CA GLY A 81 10.40 -17.26 18.56
C GLY A 81 9.26 -17.06 17.56
N ALA A 82 9.55 -16.80 16.28
CA ALA A 82 8.50 -16.50 15.30
C ALA A 82 7.74 -17.74 14.80
N ALA A 83 8.33 -18.93 14.92
CA ALA A 83 7.73 -20.19 14.50
C ALA A 83 8.34 -21.37 15.30
N PRO A 84 7.71 -22.56 15.30
CA PRO A 84 8.29 -23.75 15.91
C PRO A 84 9.71 -24.02 15.38
N PRO A 85 10.68 -24.41 16.24
CA PRO A 85 12.08 -24.57 15.84
C PRO A 85 12.28 -25.50 14.64
N GLU A 86 11.49 -26.58 14.57
CA GLU A 86 11.59 -27.55 13.47
C GLU A 86 11.03 -26.98 12.15
N ALA A 87 9.98 -26.14 12.20
CA ALA A 87 9.51 -25.43 11.01
C ALA A 87 10.58 -24.46 10.49
N ILE A 88 11.29 -23.77 11.40
CA ILE A 88 12.43 -22.92 11.05
C ILE A 88 13.56 -23.76 10.42
N ASN A 89 13.80 -24.97 10.92
CA ASN A 89 14.82 -25.87 10.38
C ASN A 89 14.47 -26.34 8.96
N ILE A 90 13.23 -26.78 8.73
CA ILE A 90 12.74 -27.16 7.39
C ILE A 90 12.89 -25.99 6.43
N MET A 91 12.44 -24.79 6.83
CA MET A 91 12.58 -23.57 6.04
C MET A 91 14.04 -23.25 5.69
N ARG A 92 14.96 -23.41 6.65
CA ARG A 92 16.40 -23.19 6.41
C ARG A 92 17.02 -24.17 5.43
N GLN A 93 16.54 -25.41 5.40
CA GLN A 93 17.02 -26.42 4.45
C GLN A 93 16.49 -26.16 3.04
N CYS A 94 15.29 -25.60 2.90
CA CYS A 94 14.68 -25.30 1.61
C CYS A 94 15.54 -24.36 0.74
N TRP A 95 16.23 -23.39 1.35
CA TRP A 95 17.10 -22.46 0.62
C TRP A 95 18.59 -22.82 0.65
N ALA A 96 18.94 -24.10 0.78
CA ALA A 96 20.35 -24.53 0.68
C ALA A 96 21.00 -24.05 -0.63
N GLU A 97 22.29 -23.72 -0.59
CA GLU A 97 23.06 -23.26 -1.76
C GLU A 97 23.09 -24.30 -2.87
N SER A 98 23.49 -25.51 -2.52
CA SER A 98 23.42 -26.70 -3.36
C SER A 98 21.97 -27.18 -3.55
N PRO A 99 21.46 -27.27 -4.79
CA PRO A 99 20.10 -27.78 -5.07
C PRO A 99 19.85 -29.18 -4.52
N GLU A 100 20.86 -30.05 -4.57
CA GLU A 100 20.84 -31.44 -4.09
C GLU A 100 20.74 -31.58 -2.57
N MET A 101 21.07 -30.52 -1.82
CA MET A 101 20.95 -30.50 -0.36
C MET A 101 19.55 -30.09 0.12
N ARG A 102 18.68 -29.66 -0.80
CA ARG A 102 17.31 -29.25 -0.50
C ARG A 102 16.43 -30.50 -0.41
N PRO A 103 15.55 -30.61 0.60
CA PRO A 103 14.59 -31.70 0.67
C PRO A 103 13.57 -31.58 -0.47
N ASP A 104 13.02 -32.71 -0.93
CA ASP A 104 11.88 -32.67 -1.84
C ASP A 104 10.57 -32.36 -1.08
N PHE A 105 9.52 -32.04 -1.82
CA PHE A 105 8.22 -31.73 -1.21
C PHE A 105 7.63 -32.92 -0.43
N VAL A 106 7.93 -34.17 -0.81
CA VAL A 106 7.47 -35.35 -0.09
C VAL A 106 8.06 -35.34 1.33
N THR A 107 9.38 -35.18 1.44
CA THR A 107 10.11 -35.08 2.71
C THR A 107 9.63 -33.89 3.54
N ILE A 108 9.44 -32.73 2.91
CA ILE A 108 8.93 -31.52 3.57
C ILE A 108 7.55 -31.80 4.19
N CYS A 109 6.63 -32.36 3.41
CA CYS A 109 5.28 -32.69 3.88
C CYS A 109 5.30 -33.73 5.01
N GLU A 110 6.15 -34.75 4.94
CA GLU A 110 6.30 -35.74 6.00
C GLU A 110 6.80 -35.12 7.32
N ARG A 111 7.80 -34.24 7.26
CA ARG A 111 8.31 -33.55 8.45
C ARG A 111 7.27 -32.62 9.07
N PHE A 112 6.49 -31.90 8.25
CA PHE A 112 5.38 -31.11 8.77
C PHE A 112 4.26 -31.97 9.37
N LYS A 113 3.98 -33.17 8.83
CA LYS A 113 3.03 -34.11 9.44
C LYS A 113 3.50 -34.62 10.80
N GLN A 114 4.80 -34.90 10.94
CA GLN A 114 5.41 -35.31 12.21
C GLN A 114 5.30 -34.20 13.26
N LEU A 115 5.55 -32.95 12.86
CA LEU A 115 5.34 -31.79 13.73
C LEU A 115 3.90 -31.67 14.25
N ASN A 116 2.95 -32.10 13.43
CA ASN A 116 1.53 -32.01 13.74
C ASN A 116 0.98 -33.26 14.47
N HIS A 117 1.85 -34.16 14.96
CA HIS A 117 1.47 -35.42 15.63
C HIS A 117 0.48 -36.27 14.78
N GLY A 118 0.63 -36.25 13.45
CA GLY A 118 -0.25 -37.00 12.54
C GLY A 118 -1.65 -36.41 12.33
N ARG A 119 -1.96 -35.24 12.90
CA ARG A 119 -3.17 -34.48 12.52
C ARG A 119 -2.95 -33.83 11.15
N LYS A 120 -3.97 -33.89 10.29
CA LYS A 120 -3.91 -33.34 8.91
C LYS A 120 -3.61 -31.84 8.83
N VAL A 121 -3.73 -31.12 9.95
CA VAL A 121 -3.73 -29.66 10.00
C VAL A 121 -3.01 -29.21 11.27
N ASN A 122 -2.03 -28.29 11.15
CA ASN A 122 -1.53 -27.49 12.30
C ASN A 122 -0.62 -26.33 11.85
N PHE A 123 0.66 -26.51 11.45
CA PHE A 123 1.52 -25.33 11.16
C PHE A 123 1.13 -24.56 9.89
N VAL A 124 0.92 -25.26 8.77
CA VAL A 124 0.55 -24.65 7.49
C VAL A 124 -0.84 -24.00 7.59
N ASP A 125 -1.76 -24.59 8.34
CA ASP A 125 -3.09 -23.99 8.58
C ASP A 125 -3.01 -22.80 9.53
N THR A 126 -2.09 -22.82 10.50
CA THR A 126 -1.78 -21.62 11.29
C THR A 126 -1.28 -20.51 10.37
N MET A 127 -0.43 -20.83 9.39
CA MET A 127 0.02 -19.87 8.37
C MET A 127 -1.13 -19.35 7.50
N PHE A 128 -2.03 -20.24 7.05
CA PHE A 128 -3.23 -19.84 6.30
C PHE A 128 -4.17 -18.96 7.14
N GLN A 129 -4.42 -19.31 8.40
CA GLN A 129 -5.21 -18.50 9.33
C GLN A 129 -4.57 -17.14 9.60
N MET A 130 -3.23 -17.08 9.69
CA MET A 130 -2.50 -15.81 9.80
C MET A 130 -2.66 -14.93 8.56
N LEU A 131 -2.59 -15.52 7.35
CA LEU A 131 -2.81 -14.81 6.09
C LEU A 131 -4.25 -14.30 5.96
N GLU A 132 -5.23 -15.14 6.29
CA GLU A 132 -6.65 -14.78 6.25
C GLU A 132 -6.95 -13.64 7.22
N LYS A 133 -6.49 -13.75 8.48
CA LYS A 133 -6.63 -12.67 9.47
C LYS A 133 -5.95 -11.38 9.02
N TYR A 134 -4.78 -11.47 8.40
CA TYR A 134 -4.11 -10.29 7.87
C TYR A 134 -4.90 -9.64 6.73
N SER A 135 -5.40 -10.43 5.78
CA SER A 135 -6.23 -9.95 4.67
C SER A 135 -7.46 -9.21 5.19
N ASN A 136 -8.17 -9.81 6.15
CA ASN A 136 -9.36 -9.21 6.75
C ASN A 136 -9.04 -7.89 7.48
N ASN A 137 -7.98 -7.86 8.29
CA ASN A 137 -7.55 -6.65 8.98
C ASN A 137 -7.12 -5.54 8.01
N LEU A 138 -6.46 -5.90 6.91
CA LEU A 138 -6.03 -4.96 5.88
C LEU A 138 -7.23 -4.37 5.15
N GLU A 139 -8.21 -5.20 4.80
CA GLU A 139 -9.45 -4.77 4.16
C GLU A 139 -10.24 -3.82 5.06
N GLU A 140 -10.33 -4.11 6.36
CA GLU A 140 -10.95 -3.22 7.33
C GLU A 140 -10.23 -1.88 7.44
N LEU A 141 -8.89 -1.89 7.50
CA LEU A 141 -8.09 -0.65 7.52
C LEU A 141 -8.26 0.16 6.22
N ILE A 142 -8.29 -0.50 5.06
CA ILE A 142 -8.53 0.16 3.77
C ILE A 142 -9.92 0.80 3.78
N ARG A 143 -10.94 0.09 4.26
CA ARG A 143 -12.31 0.61 4.37
C ARG A 143 -12.35 1.86 5.24
N GLU A 144 -11.79 1.81 6.45
CA GLU A 144 -11.75 2.95 7.36
C GLU A 144 -11.02 4.16 6.75
N ARG A 145 -9.87 3.94 6.12
CA ARG A 145 -9.12 5.01 5.46
C ARG A 145 -9.87 5.59 4.26
N THR A 146 -10.56 4.76 3.49
CA THR A 146 -11.37 5.21 2.36
C THR A 146 -12.55 6.06 2.83
N GLU A 147 -13.19 5.66 3.93
CA GLU A 147 -14.27 6.45 4.55
C GLU A 147 -13.76 7.79 5.09
N GLN A 148 -12.62 7.80 5.79
CA GLN A 148 -11.98 9.04 6.25
C GLN A 148 -11.63 9.97 5.08
N LEU A 149 -11.09 9.41 3.99
CA LEU A 149 -10.78 10.19 2.78
C LEU A 149 -12.04 10.78 2.15
N ASP A 150 -13.14 10.03 2.07
CA ASP A 150 -14.39 10.54 1.51
C ASP A 150 -15.00 11.66 2.38
N VAL A 151 -14.93 11.52 3.72
CA VAL A 151 -15.36 12.58 4.65
C VAL A 151 -14.54 13.86 4.46
N GLU A 152 -13.21 13.76 4.41
CA GLU A 152 -12.35 14.92 4.20
C GLU A 152 -12.57 15.54 2.82
N ARG A 153 -12.70 14.71 1.76
CA ARG A 153 -13.03 15.16 0.41
C ARG A 153 -14.33 15.98 0.38
N LYS A 154 -15.39 15.49 1.03
CA LYS A 154 -16.68 16.21 1.12
C LYS A 154 -16.55 17.54 1.85
N LYS A 155 -15.78 17.62 2.93
CA LYS A 155 -15.53 18.89 3.65
C LYS A 155 -14.78 19.89 2.77
N THR A 156 -13.75 19.43 2.06
CA THR A 156 -13.00 20.28 1.11
C THR A 156 -13.88 20.78 -0.01
N GLU A 157 -14.72 19.93 -0.59
CA GLU A 157 -15.68 20.32 -1.64
C GLU A 157 -16.70 21.34 -1.13
N GLN A 158 -17.25 21.15 0.07
CA GLN A 158 -18.17 22.10 0.70
C GLN A 158 -17.50 23.46 0.94
N LEU A 159 -16.27 23.48 1.44
CA LEU A 159 -15.54 24.71 1.67
C LEU A 159 -15.22 25.44 0.36
N LEU A 160 -14.79 24.71 -0.68
CA LEU A 160 -14.49 25.28 -1.99
C LEU A 160 -15.73 25.94 -2.60
N ASN A 161 -16.88 25.26 -2.52
CA ASN A 161 -18.17 25.79 -3.00
C ASN A 161 -18.71 26.96 -2.15
N ARG A 162 -18.23 27.14 -0.91
CA ARG A 162 -18.54 28.33 -0.09
C ARG A 162 -17.67 29.54 -0.43
N MET A 163 -16.49 29.31 -1.01
CA MET A 163 -15.52 30.36 -1.33
C MET A 163 -15.63 30.83 -2.78
N LEU A 164 -16.10 29.98 -3.68
CA LEU A 164 -16.15 30.22 -5.12
C LEU A 164 -17.49 29.75 -5.71
N PRO A 165 -17.99 30.42 -6.77
CA PRO A 165 -19.14 29.92 -7.54
C PRO A 165 -18.90 28.49 -8.05
N SER A 166 -19.97 27.69 -8.13
CA SER A 166 -19.87 26.27 -8.50
C SER A 166 -19.18 26.03 -9.85
N SER A 167 -19.41 26.90 -10.84
CA SER A 167 -18.77 26.82 -12.16
C SER A 167 -17.23 26.92 -12.08
N VAL A 168 -16.72 27.79 -11.21
CA VAL A 168 -15.28 27.99 -10.97
C VAL A 168 -14.72 26.84 -10.14
N ALA A 169 -15.44 26.46 -9.06
CA ALA A 169 -15.04 25.36 -8.19
C ALA A 169 -14.91 24.04 -8.96
N ASP A 170 -15.84 23.73 -9.87
CA ASP A 170 -15.83 22.49 -10.65
C ASP A 170 -14.69 22.46 -11.68
N ARG A 171 -14.38 23.59 -12.32
CA ARG A 171 -13.19 23.70 -13.19
C ARG A 171 -11.89 23.49 -12.42
N LEU A 172 -11.78 24.07 -11.22
CA LEU A 172 -10.60 23.91 -10.37
C LEU A 172 -10.44 22.46 -9.88
N LYS A 173 -11.55 21.77 -9.54
CA LYS A 173 -11.52 20.34 -9.18
C LYS A 173 -10.99 19.46 -10.32
N LEU A 174 -11.29 19.83 -11.57
CA LEU A 174 -10.80 19.14 -12.77
C LEU A 174 -9.34 19.51 -13.12
N GLY A 175 -8.70 20.39 -12.34
CA GLY A 175 -7.34 20.88 -12.61
C GLY A 175 -7.25 21.80 -13.84
N LEU A 176 -8.39 22.34 -14.29
CA LEU A 176 -8.44 23.25 -15.43
C LEU A 176 -8.13 24.68 -14.97
N ALA A 177 -7.40 25.42 -15.81
CA ALA A 177 -7.29 26.86 -15.63
C ALA A 177 -8.69 27.50 -15.72
N VAL A 178 -8.91 28.58 -14.96
CA VAL A 178 -10.13 29.38 -15.03
C VAL A 178 -9.83 30.56 -15.94
N GLU A 179 -10.46 30.58 -17.11
CA GLU A 179 -10.27 31.66 -18.08
C GLU A 179 -11.02 32.92 -17.58
N PRO A 180 -10.41 34.12 -17.69
CA PRO A 180 -11.11 35.37 -17.41
C PRO A 180 -12.36 35.50 -18.30
N GLU A 181 -13.48 35.89 -17.71
CA GLU A 181 -14.73 36.13 -18.43
C GLU A 181 -14.85 37.63 -18.77
N GLU A 182 -15.06 37.93 -20.05
CA GLU A 182 -15.37 39.28 -20.53
C GLU A 182 -16.87 39.38 -20.82
N PHE A 183 -17.51 40.41 -20.27
CA PHE A 183 -18.92 40.67 -20.45
C PHE A 183 -19.10 42.01 -21.16
N ALA A 184 -19.86 42.02 -22.26
CA ALA A 184 -20.12 43.23 -23.04
C ALA A 184 -20.92 44.29 -22.25
N GLU A 185 -21.73 43.85 -21.29
CA GLU A 185 -22.52 44.70 -20.41
C GLU A 185 -22.66 43.99 -19.05
N VAL A 186 -22.44 44.73 -17.95
CA VAL A 186 -22.60 44.22 -16.58
C VAL A 186 -23.39 45.22 -15.74
N THR A 187 -24.18 44.72 -14.81
CA THR A 187 -24.83 45.55 -13.78
C THR A 187 -24.09 45.35 -12.46
N ILE A 188 -23.56 46.44 -11.89
CA ILE A 188 -22.89 46.42 -10.59
C ILE A 188 -23.85 46.97 -9.53
N TYR A 189 -24.15 46.16 -8.52
CA TYR A 189 -24.97 46.56 -7.38
C TYR A 189 -24.08 47.13 -6.27
N PHE A 190 -24.32 48.39 -5.89
CA PHE A 190 -23.69 49.03 -4.74
C PHE A 190 -24.70 49.14 -3.61
N SER A 191 -24.40 48.49 -2.48
CA SER A 191 -25.22 48.54 -1.27
C SER A 191 -24.36 48.98 -0.10
N ASP A 192 -24.82 49.99 0.62
CA ASP A 192 -24.24 50.39 1.90
C ASP A 192 -25.13 49.91 3.05
N ILE A 193 -24.52 49.60 4.18
CA ILE A 193 -25.23 49.26 5.42
C ILE A 193 -25.34 50.54 6.23
N VAL A 194 -26.53 51.16 6.18
CA VAL A 194 -26.78 52.41 6.90
C VAL A 194 -26.53 52.23 8.39
N GLY A 195 -25.65 53.06 8.96
CA GLY A 195 -25.32 53.03 10.39
C GLY A 195 -24.37 51.90 10.80
N PHE A 196 -23.69 51.24 9.85
CA PHE A 196 -22.73 50.17 10.14
C PHE A 196 -21.71 50.54 11.21
N THR A 197 -21.14 51.75 11.17
CA THR A 197 -20.17 52.22 12.17
C THR A 197 -20.76 52.23 13.58
N THR A 198 -22.03 52.63 13.72
CA THR A 198 -22.74 52.63 15.01
C THR A 198 -23.01 51.21 15.47
N ILE A 199 -23.44 50.31 14.58
CA ILE A 199 -23.67 48.90 14.89
C ILE A 199 -22.36 48.24 15.34
N ALA A 200 -21.28 48.41 14.58
CA ALA A 200 -19.96 47.87 14.89
C ALA A 200 -19.38 48.41 16.20
N ALA A 201 -19.71 49.66 16.59
CA ALA A 201 -19.27 50.25 17.85
C ALA A 201 -19.97 49.66 19.09
N HIS A 202 -21.19 49.10 18.93
CA HIS A 202 -21.98 48.53 20.04
C HIS A 202 -22.01 47.00 20.03
N CYS A 203 -21.53 46.36 18.97
CA CYS A 203 -21.44 44.91 18.85
C CYS A 203 -20.03 44.40 19.18
N THR A 204 -19.94 43.17 19.68
CA THR A 204 -18.66 42.47 19.76
C THR A 204 -18.17 42.10 18.35
N PRO A 205 -16.86 41.94 18.14
CA PRO A 205 -16.32 41.54 16.83
C PRO A 205 -16.98 40.28 16.24
N VAL A 206 -17.31 39.28 17.09
CA VAL A 206 -17.99 38.06 16.65
C VAL A 206 -19.40 38.37 16.12
N GLN A 207 -20.18 39.18 16.84
CA GLN A 207 -21.53 39.57 16.41
C GLN A 207 -21.54 40.38 15.12
N VAL A 208 -20.52 41.21 14.88
CA VAL A 208 -20.39 41.94 13.60
C VAL A 208 -20.12 40.97 12.46
N VAL A 209 -19.26 39.97 12.68
CA VAL A 209 -18.97 38.93 11.69
C VAL A 209 -20.22 38.11 11.38
N ASP A 210 -20.97 37.69 12.39
CA ASP A 210 -22.21 36.92 12.21
C ASP A 210 -23.26 37.71 11.40
N LEU A 211 -23.47 39.01 11.73
CA LEU A 211 -24.37 39.89 11.00
C LEU A 211 -23.99 40.00 9.50
N LEU A 212 -22.71 40.20 9.21
CA LEU A 212 -22.24 40.29 7.83
C LEU A 212 -22.40 38.96 7.10
N ASN A 213 -22.07 37.85 7.75
CA ASN A 213 -22.20 36.52 7.18
C ASN A 213 -23.66 36.18 6.85
N ASP A 214 -24.61 36.53 7.72
CA ASP A 214 -26.04 36.36 7.48
C ASP A 214 -26.53 37.20 6.30
N LEU A 215 -26.13 38.48 6.24
CA LEU A 215 -26.48 39.39 5.15
C LEU A 215 -26.00 38.86 3.78
N TYR A 216 -24.72 38.50 3.67
CA TYR A 216 -24.16 38.00 2.42
C TYR A 216 -24.74 36.63 2.04
N THR A 217 -24.99 35.75 3.01
CA THR A 217 -25.66 34.47 2.75
C THR A 217 -27.08 34.68 2.17
N CYS A 218 -27.83 35.67 2.67
CA CYS A 218 -29.15 36.01 2.12
C CYS A 218 -29.07 36.55 0.69
N PHE A 219 -28.08 37.39 0.39
CA PHE A 219 -27.87 37.87 -0.99
C PHE A 219 -27.48 36.75 -1.94
N ASP A 220 -26.53 35.90 -1.55
CA ASP A 220 -26.10 34.75 -2.36
C ASP A 220 -27.27 33.79 -2.62
N ALA A 221 -28.15 33.57 -1.64
CA ALA A 221 -29.34 32.73 -1.82
C ALA A 221 -30.37 33.34 -2.80
N THR A 222 -30.45 34.66 -2.88
CA THR A 222 -31.39 35.36 -3.78
C THR A 222 -30.84 35.44 -5.21
N ILE A 223 -29.52 35.56 -5.36
CA ILE A 223 -28.85 35.68 -6.67
C ILE A 223 -28.63 34.31 -7.33
N ASN A 224 -28.45 33.24 -6.55
CA ASN A 224 -28.24 31.89 -7.06
C ASN A 224 -29.52 31.03 -7.16
N ALA A 225 -30.72 31.62 -6.95
CA ALA A 225 -32.03 30.97 -7.12
C ALA A 225 -32.58 31.14 -8.55
#